data_AF-A0A356F873-F1
#
_entry.id   AF-A0A356F873-F1
#
_cell.length_a   1.000
_cell.length_b   1.000
_cell.length_c   1.000
_cell.angle_alpha   90.00
_cell.angle_beta   90.00
_cell.angle_gamma   90.00
#
_symmetry.space_group_name_H-M   'P 1'
#
loop_
_entity.id
_entity.type
_entity.pdbx_description
1 polymer ?
#
loop_
_entity_poly.entity_id
_entity_poly.type
_entity_poly.pdbx_seq_one_letter_code
_entity_poly.pdbx_strand_id
1 'polypeptide(L)'
;GPAQPSKPVFSFYVDANKDVFHLQLRTSAPVDLDTWLEGEGGQASADKERKRSVFRKNDKALVLLCDGMEPREDASFHTTQPLQVFDLQIHIVAPEKPTSVEDAIKAVNKTDVNGAVRGQMDAWNKFWNKGSIRLGSDEDGARMARALVIRRYLSACSGRGPHPLKPAAADEKKELPEREIKPLPPEKSAAAVKAAIEKSRPYLAAGKSETRFPRFWGADFSELPEENAGIDTLIDTLRSLLIASTGKRVCVLPGWPLDRDVAFRVNSENGLGIEVAYTGGKLERLEVHPKQRTSDVFGIGPFEKKVREALPGPFRMPALISFLSPSWVGPRVGLKNLFVTMKKANFNGLEGSLADFAEAKKAGIYLLMHGVTPWTANALKNEKTIISYYLSDRRKPSSFPGFGNMRRQYEAIDPYHPTEFTTYSQYGGIEYFLDVVRPRMLEYYDYHWQRQAHLHFHFLEYYRRMSIAAGGIPVFRFVHVHGDNVLKMRQTVAMSVAYGFKGFK
;
A
#
# COMPACT_ATOMS: atom_id res chain seq x y z
N GLY A 1 25.05 3.38 -14.35
CA GLY A 1 23.80 4.16 -14.22
C GLY A 1 22.69 3.50 -15.04
N PRO A 2 21.41 3.82 -14.81
CA PRO A 2 20.33 3.31 -15.64
C PRO A 2 20.51 3.75 -17.10
N ALA A 3 20.19 2.87 -18.05
CA ALA A 3 20.31 3.13 -19.49
C ALA A 3 19.46 4.35 -19.90
N GLN A 4 20.02 5.27 -20.68
CA GLN A 4 19.30 6.45 -21.14
C GLN A 4 18.27 6.08 -22.22
N PRO A 5 17.09 6.73 -22.22
CA PRO A 5 16.00 6.43 -23.13
C PRO A 5 16.34 6.81 -24.59
N SER A 6 15.86 6.00 -25.56
CA SER A 6 16.10 6.22 -27.00
C SER A 6 15.40 7.44 -27.59
N LYS A 7 14.44 8.02 -26.86
CA LYS A 7 13.78 9.30 -27.18
C LYS A 7 14.11 10.32 -26.10
N PRO A 8 14.21 11.62 -26.46
CA PRO A 8 14.33 12.69 -25.48
C PRO A 8 13.26 12.59 -24.39
N VAL A 9 13.68 12.65 -23.13
CA VAL A 9 12.77 12.72 -21.98
C VAL A 9 12.89 14.08 -21.34
N PHE A 10 11.75 14.76 -21.27
CA PHE A 10 11.60 16.04 -20.58
C PHE A 10 10.92 15.81 -19.22
N SER A 11 11.49 16.38 -18.18
CA SER A 11 10.88 16.47 -16.86
C SER A 11 10.70 17.94 -16.51
N PHE A 12 9.48 18.33 -16.13
CA PHE A 12 9.14 19.69 -15.76
C PHE A 12 8.80 19.74 -14.28
N TYR A 13 9.46 20.64 -13.58
CA TYR A 13 9.25 20.88 -12.17
C TYR A 13 8.82 22.33 -11.93
N VAL A 14 7.79 22.52 -11.10
CA VAL A 14 7.20 23.81 -10.75
C VAL A 14 6.96 23.80 -9.25
N ASP A 15 7.55 24.75 -8.53
CA ASP A 15 7.22 25.02 -7.13
C ASP A 15 6.87 26.49 -6.93
N ALA A 16 5.57 26.78 -6.95
CA ALA A 16 5.05 28.12 -6.71
C ALA A 16 5.34 28.68 -5.31
N ASN A 17 5.72 27.84 -4.33
CA ASN A 17 6.11 28.35 -3.00
C ASN A 17 7.55 28.88 -3.00
N LYS A 18 8.36 28.45 -3.97
CA LYS A 18 9.76 28.84 -4.14
C LYS A 18 9.98 29.65 -5.42
N ASP A 19 8.92 29.90 -6.18
CA ASP A 19 8.92 30.61 -7.45
C ASP A 19 9.93 30.07 -8.47
N VAL A 20 10.08 28.75 -8.51
CA VAL A 20 11.02 28.04 -9.41
C VAL A 20 10.28 27.21 -10.43
N PHE A 21 10.68 27.35 -11.68
CA PHE A 21 10.45 26.40 -12.75
C PHE A 21 11.77 25.75 -13.15
N HIS A 22 11.80 24.43 -13.23
CA HIS A 22 12.99 23.66 -13.52
C HIS A 22 12.70 22.58 -14.57
N LEU A 23 13.38 22.68 -15.70
CA LEU A 23 13.25 21.78 -16.84
C LEU A 23 14.51 20.93 -16.97
N GLN A 24 14.33 19.61 -16.96
CA GLN A 24 15.40 18.65 -17.23
C GLN A 24 15.15 17.94 -18.54
N LEU A 25 16.16 17.90 -19.40
CA LEU A 25 16.16 17.11 -20.64
C LEU A 25 17.24 16.03 -20.55
N ARG A 26 16.90 14.81 -20.95
CA ARG A 26 17.84 13.70 -21.11
C ARG A 26 17.66 13.05 -22.48
N THR A 27 18.74 12.89 -23.23
CA THR A 27 18.74 12.34 -24.59
C THR A 27 19.87 11.33 -24.77
N SER A 28 19.62 10.24 -25.51
CA SER A 28 20.66 9.25 -25.81
C SER A 28 21.76 9.79 -26.73
N ALA A 29 21.44 10.72 -27.62
CA ALA A 29 22.38 11.41 -28.50
C ALA A 29 22.52 12.87 -28.06
N PRO A 30 23.75 13.44 -28.07
CA PRO A 30 23.94 14.87 -27.85
C PRO A 30 23.11 15.70 -28.84
N VAL A 31 22.48 16.77 -28.37
CA VAL A 31 21.71 17.71 -29.21
C VAL A 31 22.12 19.15 -28.92
N ASP A 32 21.94 20.04 -29.89
CA ASP A 32 22.02 21.48 -29.66
C ASP A 32 20.67 22.00 -29.16
N LEU A 33 20.69 23.04 -28.33
CA LEU A 33 19.48 23.65 -27.78
C LEU A 33 19.61 25.17 -27.77
N ASP A 34 18.56 25.83 -28.23
CA ASP A 34 18.37 27.28 -28.12
C ASP A 34 17.17 27.55 -27.22
N THR A 35 17.31 28.52 -26.32
CA THR A 35 16.26 28.92 -25.39
C THR A 35 16.10 30.42 -25.43
N TRP A 36 14.89 30.90 -25.70
CA TRP A 36 14.56 32.33 -25.68
C TRP A 36 13.24 32.55 -24.96
N LEU A 37 12.97 33.81 -24.63
CA LEU A 37 11.72 34.23 -24.02
C LEU A 37 11.02 35.22 -24.93
N GLU A 38 9.72 35.04 -25.11
CA GLU A 38 8.86 35.94 -25.86
C GLU A 38 7.93 36.68 -24.89
N GLY A 39 7.83 38.01 -25.02
CA GLY A 39 6.95 38.83 -24.19
C GLY A 39 7.13 40.34 -24.38
N GLU A 40 6.15 41.12 -23.95
CA GLU A 40 6.14 42.58 -24.09
C GLU A 40 6.65 43.29 -22.81
N GLY A 41 7.51 44.31 -22.97
CA GLY A 41 7.76 45.34 -21.96
C GLY A 41 8.66 44.95 -20.78
N GLY A 42 9.90 44.51 -21.02
CA GLY A 42 10.93 44.29 -20.00
C GLY A 42 12.34 44.58 -20.49
N GLN A 43 13.30 44.76 -19.58
CA GLN A 43 14.72 44.92 -19.89
C GLN A 43 15.44 43.58 -19.71
N ALA A 44 16.10 43.11 -20.76
CA ALA A 44 16.91 41.90 -20.76
C ALA A 44 18.39 42.24 -20.50
N SER A 45 19.09 41.42 -19.73
CA SER A 45 20.52 41.58 -19.45
C SER A 45 21.18 40.21 -19.33
N ALA A 46 22.30 40.03 -20.04
CA ALA A 46 23.12 38.82 -19.95
C ALA A 46 24.26 39.01 -18.95
N ASP A 47 24.42 38.06 -18.04
CA ASP A 47 25.59 37.91 -17.16
C ASP A 47 26.39 36.70 -17.66
N LYS A 48 27.30 36.96 -18.61
CA LYS A 48 28.17 35.94 -19.21
C LYS A 48 29.16 35.34 -18.20
N GLU A 49 29.57 36.10 -17.18
CA GLU A 49 30.52 35.62 -16.17
C GLU A 49 29.90 34.50 -15.34
N ARG A 50 28.64 34.67 -14.92
CA ARG A 50 27.93 33.69 -14.10
C ARG A 50 27.02 32.76 -14.90
N LYS A 51 27.01 32.92 -16.23
CA LYS A 51 26.17 32.18 -17.20
C LYS A 51 24.67 32.28 -16.90
N ARG A 52 24.19 33.51 -16.73
CA ARG A 52 22.79 33.81 -16.39
C ARG A 52 22.20 34.85 -17.33
N SER A 53 20.88 34.81 -17.51
CA SER A 53 20.12 35.88 -18.12
C SER A 53 19.09 36.38 -17.14
N VAL A 54 18.96 37.71 -17.04
CA VAL A 54 18.01 38.36 -16.16
C VAL A 54 17.08 39.22 -16.99
N PHE A 55 15.78 38.97 -16.88
CA PHE A 55 14.73 39.77 -17.48
C PHE A 55 14.00 40.51 -16.37
N ARG A 56 13.92 41.83 -16.45
CA ARG A 56 13.28 42.67 -15.44
C ARG A 56 12.07 43.36 -16.01
N LYS A 57 10.97 43.31 -15.25
CA LYS A 57 9.75 44.06 -15.52
C LYS A 57 9.19 44.57 -14.19
N ASN A 58 9.20 45.89 -14.02
CA ASN A 58 8.83 46.57 -12.78
C ASN A 58 9.64 46.06 -11.56
N ASP A 59 8.96 45.56 -10.54
CA ASP A 59 9.50 45.05 -9.28
C ASP A 59 9.81 43.54 -9.32
N LYS A 60 9.65 42.90 -10.47
CA LYS A 60 9.89 41.47 -10.67
C LYS A 60 11.09 41.24 -11.58
N ALA A 61 11.87 40.22 -11.26
CA ALA A 61 12.92 39.71 -12.12
C ALA A 61 12.67 38.23 -12.43
N LEU A 62 12.97 37.83 -13.65
CA LEU A 62 13.06 36.45 -14.08
C LEU A 62 14.53 36.15 -14.31
N VAL A 63 15.08 35.17 -13.61
CA VAL A 63 16.48 34.78 -13.74
C VAL A 63 16.53 33.38 -14.34
N LEU A 64 17.23 33.26 -15.45
CA LEU A 64 17.44 32.01 -16.16
C LEU A 64 18.89 31.60 -16.01
N LEU A 65 19.09 30.31 -15.81
CA LEU A 65 20.41 29.67 -15.86
C LEU A 65 20.24 28.26 -16.41
N CYS A 66 21.18 27.84 -17.22
CA CYS A 66 21.24 26.46 -17.69
C CYS A 66 22.68 25.98 -17.72
N ASP A 67 22.94 24.85 -17.06
CA ASP A 67 24.26 24.24 -17.06
C ASP A 67 24.67 23.87 -18.49
N GLY A 68 25.88 24.28 -18.88
CA GLY A 68 26.44 24.00 -20.21
C GLY A 68 25.95 24.90 -21.35
N MET A 69 25.16 25.94 -21.05
CA MET A 69 24.74 26.96 -22.02
C MET A 69 25.35 28.32 -21.72
N GLU A 70 25.50 29.16 -22.76
CA GLU A 70 26.00 30.53 -22.65
C GLU A 70 24.88 31.53 -23.04
N PRO A 71 24.71 32.63 -22.28
CA PRO A 71 23.77 33.68 -22.64
C PRO A 71 24.32 34.56 -23.77
N ARG A 72 23.45 34.91 -24.72
CA ARG A 72 23.70 35.86 -25.81
C ARG A 72 23.34 37.29 -25.37
N GLU A 73 23.69 38.29 -26.19
CA GLU A 73 23.38 39.71 -25.91
C GLU A 73 21.88 39.99 -25.78
N ASP A 74 21.05 39.24 -26.51
CA ASP A 74 19.59 39.29 -26.43
C ASP A 74 19.00 38.51 -25.23
N ALA A 75 19.88 38.03 -24.34
CA ALA A 75 19.57 37.21 -23.18
C ALA A 75 18.96 35.82 -23.48
N SER A 76 18.97 35.38 -24.74
CA SER A 76 18.73 33.98 -25.10
C SER A 76 19.92 33.09 -24.69
N PHE A 77 19.70 31.78 -24.58
CA PHE A 77 20.74 30.79 -24.29
C PHE A 77 20.99 29.89 -25.49
N HIS A 78 22.23 29.47 -25.65
CA HIS A 78 22.61 28.45 -26.60
C HIS A 78 23.65 27.48 -26.00
N THR A 79 23.62 26.23 -26.44
CA THR A 79 24.65 25.25 -26.13
C THR A 79 25.99 25.60 -26.74
N THR A 80 27.08 25.53 -25.99
CA THR A 80 28.43 25.69 -26.59
C THR A 80 28.90 24.46 -27.34
N GLN A 81 28.30 23.31 -27.03
CA GLN A 81 28.49 22.02 -27.68
C GLN A 81 27.23 21.18 -27.47
N PRO A 82 26.94 20.21 -28.35
CA PRO A 82 25.83 19.30 -28.16
C PRO A 82 25.87 18.60 -26.78
N LEU A 83 24.75 18.60 -26.04
CA LEU A 83 24.65 17.99 -24.71
C LEU A 83 23.65 16.84 -24.68
N GLN A 84 23.89 15.87 -23.79
CA GLN A 84 22.96 14.76 -23.50
C GLN A 84 22.04 15.04 -22.31
N VAL A 85 22.42 16.01 -21.48
CA VAL A 85 21.70 16.39 -20.25
C VAL A 85 21.64 17.91 -20.19
N PHE A 86 20.43 18.42 -19.95
CA PHE A 86 20.18 19.84 -19.79
C PHE A 86 19.41 20.07 -18.50
N ASP A 87 19.74 21.15 -17.82
CA ASP A 87 19.13 21.55 -16.55
C ASP A 87 18.85 23.06 -16.62
N LEU A 88 17.69 23.42 -17.18
CA LEU A 88 17.25 24.80 -17.32
C LEU A 88 16.44 25.19 -16.10
N GLN A 89 16.86 26.24 -15.42
CA GLN A 89 16.15 26.78 -14.27
C GLN A 89 15.69 28.20 -14.59
N ILE A 90 14.44 28.47 -14.26
CA ILE A 90 13.79 29.76 -14.39
C ILE A 90 13.26 30.12 -13.01
N HIS A 91 13.80 31.18 -12.43
CA HIS A 91 13.43 31.67 -11.11
C HIS A 91 12.67 32.96 -11.27
N ILE A 92 11.48 33.04 -10.68
CA ILE A 92 10.73 34.29 -10.53
C ILE A 92 11.13 34.87 -9.17
N VAL A 93 11.56 36.13 -9.17
CA VAL A 93 12.01 36.81 -7.95
C VAL A 93 11.00 37.90 -7.61
N ALA A 94 10.21 37.65 -6.56
CA ALA A 94 9.29 38.58 -5.90
C ALA A 94 9.18 38.18 -4.41
N PRO A 95 9.18 39.05 -3.38
CA PRO A 95 9.45 40.49 -3.28
C PRO A 95 10.52 40.88 -2.19
N GLU A 96 11.40 41.79 -2.57
CA GLU A 96 12.08 42.87 -1.81
C GLU A 96 12.92 43.49 -2.92
N LYS A 97 12.33 44.46 -3.65
CA LYS A 97 12.79 45.00 -4.95
C LYS A 97 14.21 44.55 -5.34
N PRO A 98 14.40 43.62 -6.31
CA PRO A 98 15.72 43.48 -6.91
C PRO A 98 16.01 44.83 -7.58
N THR A 99 16.83 45.67 -6.94
CA THR A 99 17.16 47.00 -7.46
C THR A 99 18.15 46.89 -8.61
N SER A 100 18.94 45.82 -8.61
CA SER A 100 19.96 45.51 -9.60
C SER A 100 19.86 44.05 -10.10
N VAL A 101 20.59 43.74 -11.19
CA VAL A 101 20.81 42.36 -11.67
C VAL A 101 21.49 41.51 -10.60
N GLU A 102 22.39 42.10 -9.82
CA GLU A 102 23.11 41.44 -8.72
C GLU A 102 22.17 40.96 -7.61
N ASP A 103 21.17 41.77 -7.24
CA ASP A 103 20.19 41.41 -6.20
C ASP A 103 19.35 40.20 -6.63
N ALA A 104 18.93 40.17 -7.91
CA ALA A 104 18.19 39.05 -8.48
C ALA A 104 19.02 37.76 -8.47
N ILE A 105 20.30 37.84 -8.84
CA ILE A 105 21.23 36.71 -8.84
C ILE A 105 21.48 36.18 -7.41
N LYS A 106 21.65 37.07 -6.44
CA LYS A 106 21.82 36.70 -5.02
C LYS A 106 20.59 35.98 -4.46
N ALA A 107 19.39 36.39 -4.86
CA ALA A 107 18.14 35.75 -4.43
C ALA A 107 18.10 34.28 -4.91
N VAL A 108 18.43 34.03 -6.18
CA VAL A 108 18.43 32.69 -6.79
C VAL A 108 19.40 31.72 -6.11
N ASN A 109 20.58 32.19 -5.69
CA ASN A 109 21.59 31.33 -5.06
C ASN A 109 21.13 30.71 -3.73
N LYS A 110 20.11 31.30 -3.09
CA LYS A 110 19.55 30.79 -1.82
C LYS A 110 18.45 29.74 -2.05
N THR A 111 18.02 29.55 -3.29
CA THR A 111 16.86 28.71 -3.61
C THR A 111 17.25 27.24 -3.64
N ASP A 112 16.62 26.44 -2.76
CA ASP A 112 16.78 24.98 -2.74
C ASP A 112 15.95 24.32 -3.85
N VAL A 113 16.52 24.24 -5.06
CA VAL A 113 15.93 23.60 -6.25
C VAL A 113 15.74 22.11 -6.04
N ASN A 114 16.73 21.43 -5.45
CA ASN A 114 16.66 19.98 -5.22
C ASN A 114 15.50 19.61 -4.28
N GLY A 115 15.28 20.37 -3.22
CA GLY A 115 14.11 20.19 -2.36
C GLY A 115 12.79 20.56 -3.04
N ALA A 116 12.78 21.54 -3.96
CA ALA A 116 11.60 21.86 -4.78
C ALA A 116 11.20 20.67 -5.68
N VAL A 117 12.17 20.10 -6.40
CA VAL A 117 12.00 18.89 -7.22
C VAL A 117 11.47 17.73 -6.37
N ARG A 118 12.13 17.43 -5.24
CA ARG A 118 11.67 16.35 -4.32
C ARG A 118 10.27 16.61 -3.81
N GLY A 119 9.96 17.82 -3.37
CA GLY A 119 8.65 18.20 -2.86
C GLY A 119 7.54 18.03 -3.88
N GLN A 120 7.80 18.37 -5.14
CA GLN A 120 6.84 18.19 -6.22
C GLN A 120 6.68 16.72 -6.63
N MET A 121 7.78 15.95 -6.69
CA MET A 121 7.72 14.49 -6.88
C MET A 121 6.88 13.84 -5.78
N ASP A 122 7.07 14.25 -4.52
CA ASP A 122 6.29 13.78 -3.40
C ASP A 122 4.82 14.17 -3.51
N ALA A 123 4.51 15.38 -3.98
CA ALA A 123 3.14 15.82 -4.22
C ALA A 123 2.43 14.95 -5.27
N TRP A 124 3.08 14.70 -6.42
CA TRP A 124 2.56 13.81 -7.46
C TRP A 124 2.44 12.36 -6.99
N ASN A 125 3.45 11.86 -6.28
CA ASN A 125 3.42 10.52 -5.70
C ASN A 125 2.24 10.38 -4.73
N LYS A 126 2.04 11.34 -3.82
CA LYS A 126 0.89 11.35 -2.91
C LYS A 126 -0.43 11.44 -3.69
N PHE A 127 -0.52 12.30 -4.70
CA PHE A 127 -1.71 12.48 -5.53
C PHE A 127 -2.14 11.18 -6.22
N TRP A 128 -1.20 10.50 -6.88
CA TRP A 128 -1.49 9.25 -7.58
C TRP A 128 -1.74 8.09 -6.62
N ASN A 129 -1.08 8.09 -5.45
CA ASN A 129 -1.31 7.07 -4.42
C ASN A 129 -2.63 7.23 -3.65
N LYS A 130 -3.37 8.33 -3.80
CA LYS A 130 -4.69 8.53 -3.15
C LYS A 130 -5.81 7.67 -3.74
N GLY A 131 -5.68 7.29 -5.01
CA GLY A 131 -6.59 6.32 -5.57
C GLY A 131 -6.55 6.14 -7.07
N SER A 132 -7.21 5.09 -7.52
CA SER A 132 -7.46 4.72 -8.91
C SER A 132 -8.63 3.73 -8.91
N ILE A 133 -9.46 3.74 -9.95
CA ILE A 133 -10.52 2.74 -10.12
C ILE A 133 -10.48 2.28 -11.56
N ARG A 134 -10.38 0.97 -11.76
CA ARG A 134 -10.46 0.30 -13.05
C ARG A 134 -11.54 -0.77 -12.94
N LEU A 135 -12.60 -0.56 -13.70
CA LEU A 135 -13.68 -1.52 -13.83
C LEU A 135 -13.29 -2.55 -14.89
N GLY A 136 -13.57 -3.83 -14.64
CA GLY A 136 -13.47 -4.87 -15.65
C GLY A 136 -12.08 -5.08 -16.27
N SER A 137 -12.04 -6.06 -17.16
CA SER A 137 -10.93 -6.29 -18.10
C SER A 137 -11.30 -5.90 -19.53
N ASP A 138 -12.55 -5.47 -19.77
CA ASP A 138 -13.08 -5.09 -21.06
C ASP A 138 -12.64 -3.68 -21.51
N GLU A 139 -12.93 -3.37 -22.78
CA GLU A 139 -12.50 -2.11 -23.40
C GLU A 139 -13.19 -0.89 -22.76
N ASP A 140 -14.46 -1.02 -22.39
CA ASP A 140 -15.23 0.05 -21.75
C ASP A 140 -14.66 0.39 -20.37
N GLY A 141 -14.33 -0.62 -19.57
CA GLY A 141 -13.65 -0.46 -18.29
C GLY A 141 -12.28 0.22 -18.41
N ALA A 142 -11.51 -0.12 -19.45
CA ALA A 142 -10.24 0.53 -19.75
C ALA A 142 -10.41 2.00 -20.19
N ARG A 143 -11.43 2.31 -21.00
CA ARG A 143 -11.76 3.69 -21.41
C ARG A 143 -12.17 4.54 -20.22
N MET A 144 -12.99 3.98 -19.31
CA MET A 144 -13.40 4.66 -18.07
C MET A 144 -12.21 4.96 -17.16
N ALA A 145 -11.35 3.97 -16.91
CA ALA A 145 -10.15 4.17 -16.10
C ALA A 145 -9.25 5.28 -16.69
N ARG A 146 -9.08 5.30 -18.02
CA ARG A 146 -8.31 6.32 -18.72
C ARG A 146 -8.94 7.71 -18.55
N ALA A 147 -10.25 7.83 -18.72
CA ALA A 147 -10.96 9.10 -18.58
C ALA A 147 -10.85 9.65 -17.15
N LEU A 148 -10.99 8.79 -16.13
CA LEU A 148 -10.80 9.15 -14.71
C LEU A 148 -9.38 9.63 -14.42
N VAL A 149 -8.36 8.92 -14.93
CA VAL A 149 -6.95 9.32 -14.77
C VAL A 149 -6.69 10.68 -15.41
N ILE A 150 -7.18 10.90 -16.64
CA ILE A 150 -7.03 12.17 -17.35
C ILE A 150 -7.76 13.30 -16.62
N ARG A 151 -9.02 13.11 -16.21
CA ARG A 151 -9.78 14.11 -15.46
C ARG A 151 -9.05 14.54 -14.18
N ARG A 152 -8.51 13.58 -13.43
CA ARG A 152 -7.73 13.85 -12.22
C ARG A 152 -6.44 14.60 -12.53
N TYR A 153 -5.69 14.16 -13.53
CA TYR A 153 -4.46 14.82 -13.97
C TYR A 153 -4.70 16.30 -14.34
N LEU A 154 -5.70 16.55 -15.17
CA LEU A 154 -6.03 17.90 -15.62
C LEU A 154 -6.50 18.82 -14.49
N SER A 155 -7.27 18.28 -13.54
CA SER A 155 -7.68 19.06 -12.36
C SER A 155 -6.48 19.43 -11.49
N ALA A 156 -5.54 18.50 -11.33
CA ALA A 156 -4.32 18.73 -10.56
C ALA A 156 -3.38 19.75 -11.24
N CYS A 157 -3.26 19.71 -12.57
CA CYS A 157 -2.41 20.62 -13.34
C CYS A 157 -2.97 22.03 -13.43
N SER A 158 -4.28 22.16 -13.68
CA SER A 158 -4.92 23.47 -13.83
C SER A 158 -5.16 24.18 -12.50
N GLY A 159 -5.16 23.44 -11.39
CA GLY A 159 -5.65 23.93 -10.10
C GLY A 159 -7.16 24.20 -10.09
N ARG A 160 -7.87 23.85 -11.17
CA ARG A 160 -9.33 23.98 -11.32
C ARG A 160 -9.95 22.59 -11.22
N GLY A 161 -11.07 22.46 -10.53
CA GLY A 161 -11.76 21.16 -10.40
C GLY A 161 -11.50 20.44 -9.07
N PRO A 162 -12.13 19.27 -8.87
CA PRO A 162 -12.25 18.67 -7.54
C PRO A 162 -10.99 17.91 -7.05
N HIS A 163 -9.96 17.77 -7.89
CA HIS A 163 -8.75 16.99 -7.56
C HIS A 163 -7.48 17.85 -7.56
N PRO A 164 -7.27 18.70 -6.54
CA PRO A 164 -6.06 19.51 -6.45
C PRO A 164 -4.81 18.66 -6.19
N LEU A 165 -3.68 19.05 -6.80
CA LEU A 165 -2.37 18.41 -6.56
C LEU A 165 -1.96 18.52 -5.08
N LYS A 166 -2.09 19.73 -4.53
CA LYS A 166 -1.89 20.06 -3.11
C LYS A 166 -3.27 20.34 -2.48
N PRO A 167 -3.95 19.34 -1.87
CA PRO A 167 -5.24 19.57 -1.23
C PRO A 167 -5.09 20.50 -0.03
N ALA A 168 -6.18 21.14 0.38
CA ALA A 168 -6.27 21.80 1.68
C ALA A 168 -5.90 20.81 2.81
N ALA A 169 -5.43 21.35 3.93
CA ALA A 169 -5.19 20.55 5.13
C ALA A 169 -6.46 19.73 5.44
N ALA A 170 -6.29 18.43 5.68
CA ALA A 170 -7.42 17.60 6.06
C ALA A 170 -8.01 18.15 7.37
N ASP A 171 -9.34 18.24 7.44
CA ASP A 171 -10.03 18.50 8.70
C ASP A 171 -9.52 17.53 9.78
N GLU A 172 -9.58 17.97 11.05
CA GLU A 172 -9.26 17.09 12.19
C GLU A 172 -9.92 15.72 11.99
N LYS A 173 -9.15 14.65 12.22
CA LYS A 173 -9.65 13.26 12.11
C LYS A 173 -10.84 13.09 13.06
N LYS A 174 -12.05 13.30 12.55
CA LYS A 174 -13.27 12.98 13.29
C LYS A 174 -13.30 11.48 13.55
N GLU A 175 -13.52 11.11 14.81
CA GLU A 175 -13.78 9.73 15.15
C GLU A 175 -15.06 9.28 14.44
N LEU A 176 -14.94 8.20 13.67
CA LEU A 176 -16.06 7.63 12.94
C LEU A 176 -16.89 6.78 13.90
N PRO A 177 -18.21 6.96 13.94
CA PRO A 177 -19.06 6.11 14.77
C PRO A 177 -19.02 4.67 14.25
N GLU A 178 -19.16 3.72 15.18
CA GLU A 178 -19.36 2.32 14.81
C GLU A 178 -20.80 2.10 14.32
N ARG A 179 -20.93 1.41 13.19
CA ARG A 179 -22.20 1.05 12.57
C ARG A 179 -22.11 -0.33 11.94
N GLU A 180 -23.25 -1.00 11.82
CA GLU A 180 -23.33 -2.21 11.02
C GLU A 180 -23.21 -1.86 9.53
N ILE A 181 -22.29 -2.51 8.83
CA ILE A 181 -22.19 -2.42 7.38
C ILE A 181 -23.07 -3.53 6.81
N LYS A 182 -24.22 -3.14 6.25
CA LYS A 182 -25.12 -4.06 5.55
C LYS A 182 -24.71 -4.13 4.07
N PRO A 183 -24.41 -5.32 3.54
CA PRO A 183 -24.08 -5.46 2.12
C PRO A 183 -25.21 -4.92 1.25
N LEU A 184 -24.84 -4.27 0.14
CA LEU A 184 -25.84 -3.77 -0.80
C LEU A 184 -26.44 -4.97 -1.57
N PRO A 185 -27.78 -5.05 -1.73
CA PRO A 185 -28.39 -6.12 -2.51
C PRO A 185 -27.86 -6.16 -3.95
N PRO A 186 -27.65 -7.35 -4.55
CA PRO A 186 -27.06 -7.49 -5.88
C PRO A 186 -27.74 -6.65 -6.98
N GLU A 187 -29.08 -6.55 -6.94
CA GLU A 187 -29.85 -5.73 -7.89
C GLU A 187 -29.51 -4.23 -7.79
N LYS A 188 -29.40 -3.72 -6.55
CA LYS A 188 -29.04 -2.32 -6.30
C LYS A 188 -27.58 -2.05 -6.68
N SER A 189 -26.70 -3.00 -6.42
CA SER A 189 -25.30 -2.95 -6.85
C SER A 189 -25.18 -2.89 -8.37
N ALA A 190 -25.88 -3.78 -9.08
CA ALA A 190 -25.89 -3.81 -10.53
C ALA A 190 -26.46 -2.51 -11.12
N ALA A 191 -27.54 -1.99 -10.56
CA ALA A 191 -28.14 -0.72 -10.97
C ALA A 191 -27.20 0.46 -10.74
N ALA A 192 -26.52 0.53 -9.59
CA ALA A 192 -25.56 1.58 -9.28
C ALA A 192 -24.36 1.56 -10.24
N VAL A 193 -23.80 0.38 -10.54
CA VAL A 193 -22.71 0.24 -11.53
C VAL A 193 -23.18 0.67 -12.92
N LYS A 194 -24.37 0.21 -13.35
CA LYS A 194 -24.94 0.59 -14.65
C LYS A 194 -25.15 2.11 -14.76
N ALA A 195 -25.77 2.72 -13.75
CA ALA A 195 -26.02 4.16 -13.73
C ALA A 195 -24.70 4.97 -13.78
N ALA A 196 -23.67 4.50 -13.07
CA ALA A 196 -22.37 5.15 -13.08
C ALA A 196 -21.69 5.05 -14.46
N ILE A 197 -21.77 3.89 -15.12
CA ILE A 197 -21.30 3.70 -16.49
C ILE A 197 -22.05 4.64 -17.46
N GLU A 198 -23.38 4.65 -17.43
CA GLU A 198 -24.22 5.48 -18.32
C GLU A 198 -23.90 6.98 -18.17
N LYS A 199 -23.76 7.49 -16.93
CA LYS A 199 -23.37 8.87 -16.67
C LYS A 199 -21.97 9.23 -17.19
N SER A 200 -21.06 8.25 -17.27
CA SER A 200 -19.69 8.47 -17.74
C SER A 200 -19.57 8.50 -19.26
N ARG A 201 -20.47 7.84 -20.01
CA ARG A 201 -20.40 7.65 -21.48
C ARG A 201 -20.15 8.94 -22.28
N PRO A 202 -20.79 10.10 -21.98
CA PRO A 202 -20.53 11.34 -22.73
C PRO A 202 -19.08 11.81 -22.69
N TYR A 203 -18.32 11.41 -21.66
CA TYR A 203 -16.91 11.74 -21.46
C TYR A 203 -15.95 10.68 -22.02
N LEU A 204 -16.49 9.52 -22.48
CA LEU A 204 -15.72 8.44 -23.09
C LEU A 204 -15.68 8.53 -24.63
N ALA A 205 -16.51 9.38 -25.24
CA ALA A 205 -16.53 9.58 -26.68
C ALA A 205 -15.24 10.25 -27.16
N ALA A 206 -14.70 9.78 -28.29
CA ALA A 206 -13.55 10.41 -28.95
C ALA A 206 -13.89 11.87 -29.29
N GLY A 207 -12.91 12.77 -29.11
CA GLY A 207 -13.03 14.15 -29.57
C GLY A 207 -13.19 14.23 -31.09
N LYS A 208 -13.64 15.38 -31.61
CA LYS A 208 -13.83 15.60 -33.05
C LYS A 208 -12.51 15.76 -33.86
N SER A 209 -11.34 15.51 -33.28
CA SER A 209 -10.04 15.73 -33.95
C SER A 209 -9.08 14.55 -33.76
N GLU A 210 -7.98 14.54 -34.51
CA GLU A 210 -6.84 13.59 -34.37
C GLU A 210 -6.12 13.68 -33.01
N THR A 211 -6.67 14.39 -32.03
CA THR A 211 -6.07 14.54 -30.71
C THR A 211 -6.09 13.22 -29.93
N ARG A 212 -4.94 12.91 -29.31
CA ARG A 212 -4.68 11.64 -28.61
C ARG A 212 -5.60 11.38 -27.40
N PHE A 213 -6.34 12.39 -26.93
CA PHE A 213 -7.15 12.33 -25.71
C PHE A 213 -8.56 12.91 -25.92
N PRO A 214 -9.63 12.29 -25.38
CA PRO A 214 -11.02 12.72 -25.60
C PRO A 214 -11.32 14.09 -24.97
N ARG A 215 -12.20 14.87 -25.62
CA ARG A 215 -13.00 16.07 -25.25
C ARG A 215 -12.57 17.08 -24.14
N PHE A 216 -11.41 16.97 -23.52
CA PHE A 216 -11.01 17.80 -22.37
C PHE A 216 -10.18 19.05 -22.73
N TRP A 217 -10.36 19.67 -23.91
CA TRP A 217 -9.33 20.59 -24.43
C TRP A 217 -9.85 21.91 -25.02
N GLY A 218 -9.60 22.99 -24.26
CA GLY A 218 -9.24 24.31 -24.79
C GLY A 218 -7.77 24.60 -24.43
N ALA A 219 -7.06 25.44 -25.20
CA ALA A 219 -5.61 25.70 -25.05
C ALA A 219 -5.20 26.25 -23.66
N ASP A 220 -6.16 26.78 -22.91
CA ASP A 220 -6.04 27.41 -21.60
C ASP A 220 -6.80 26.64 -20.50
N PHE A 221 -7.14 25.37 -20.75
CA PHE A 221 -8.00 24.56 -19.88
C PHE A 221 -9.43 25.13 -19.70
N SER A 222 -9.91 25.99 -20.60
CA SER A 222 -11.27 26.56 -20.56
C SER A 222 -12.39 25.54 -20.71
N GLU A 223 -12.12 24.41 -21.39
CA GLU A 223 -13.11 23.35 -21.62
C GLU A 223 -13.10 22.24 -20.56
N LEU A 224 -12.51 22.51 -19.37
CA LEU A 224 -12.64 21.56 -18.25
C LEU A 224 -14.11 21.43 -17.85
N PRO A 225 -14.64 20.20 -17.68
CA PRO A 225 -15.99 20.03 -17.14
C PRO A 225 -16.11 20.67 -15.77
N GLU A 226 -17.31 21.16 -15.47
CA GLU A 226 -17.70 21.67 -14.15
C GLU A 226 -17.30 20.69 -13.03
N GLU A 227 -17.11 21.21 -11.81
CA GLU A 227 -16.65 20.43 -10.65
C GLU A 227 -17.51 19.20 -10.34
N ASN A 228 -18.80 19.26 -10.65
CA ASN A 228 -19.80 18.21 -10.42
C ASN A 228 -20.10 17.37 -11.67
N ALA A 229 -19.27 17.46 -12.71
CA ALA A 229 -19.44 16.72 -13.95
C ALA A 229 -19.61 15.21 -13.69
N GLY A 230 -20.42 14.55 -14.53
CA GLY A 230 -20.84 13.16 -14.30
C GLY A 230 -19.69 12.15 -14.15
N ILE A 231 -18.50 12.45 -14.70
CA ILE A 231 -17.30 11.60 -14.56
C ILE A 231 -16.72 11.58 -13.14
N ASP A 232 -16.87 12.64 -12.35
CA ASP A 232 -16.40 12.66 -10.96
C ASP A 232 -17.39 11.92 -10.05
N THR A 233 -18.70 12.04 -10.33
CA THR A 233 -19.76 11.30 -9.62
C THR A 233 -19.66 9.78 -9.78
N LEU A 234 -19.00 9.30 -10.85
CA LEU A 234 -18.65 7.89 -11.03
C LEU A 234 -17.75 7.39 -9.89
N ILE A 235 -16.72 8.16 -9.52
CA ILE A 235 -15.80 7.79 -8.44
C ILE A 235 -16.58 7.68 -7.12
N ASP A 236 -17.39 8.70 -6.81
CA ASP A 236 -18.13 8.76 -5.56
C ASP A 236 -19.19 7.65 -5.46
N THR A 237 -19.93 7.40 -6.54
CA THR A 237 -20.95 6.34 -6.60
C THR A 237 -20.34 4.96 -6.41
N LEU A 238 -19.20 4.69 -7.06
CA LEU A 238 -18.55 3.39 -6.96
C LEU A 238 -17.83 3.22 -5.62
N ARG A 239 -17.28 4.29 -5.03
CA ARG A 239 -16.52 4.21 -3.78
C ARG A 239 -17.31 3.54 -2.67
N SER A 240 -18.60 3.84 -2.50
CA SER A 240 -19.45 3.19 -1.49
C SER A 240 -19.72 1.70 -1.75
N LEU A 241 -19.58 1.24 -3.00
CA LEU A 241 -19.65 -0.19 -3.34
C LEU A 241 -18.33 -0.90 -3.07
N LEU A 242 -17.22 -0.18 -3.17
CA LEU A 242 -15.85 -0.70 -3.08
C LEU A 242 -15.31 -0.73 -1.65
N ILE A 243 -15.61 0.29 -0.84
CA ILE A 243 -15.21 0.33 0.57
C ILE A 243 -16.29 0.98 1.46
N ALA A 244 -16.32 0.58 2.73
CA ALA A 244 -17.12 1.24 3.76
C ALA A 244 -16.36 1.33 5.08
N SER A 245 -16.28 2.53 5.66
CA SER A 245 -15.69 2.78 6.97
C SER A 245 -16.71 2.66 8.11
N THR A 246 -16.28 2.05 9.21
CA THR A 246 -17.03 1.98 10.48
C THR A 246 -16.08 1.94 11.66
N GLY A 247 -16.21 2.85 12.62
CA GLY A 247 -15.24 2.95 13.72
C GLY A 247 -13.81 3.06 13.18
N LYS A 248 -12.94 2.15 13.63
CA LYS A 248 -11.54 2.04 13.19
C LYS A 248 -11.31 1.11 11.98
N ARG A 249 -12.37 0.61 11.34
CA ARG A 249 -12.33 -0.48 10.35
C ARG A 249 -12.77 -0.03 8.96
N VAL A 250 -12.36 -0.81 7.97
CA VAL A 250 -12.76 -0.66 6.57
C VAL A 250 -13.18 -2.02 6.03
N CYS A 251 -14.42 -2.13 5.55
CA CYS A 251 -14.92 -3.27 4.80
C CYS A 251 -14.65 -3.05 3.32
N VAL A 252 -14.26 -4.12 2.60
CA VAL A 252 -13.88 -4.08 1.19
C VAL A 252 -14.93 -4.84 0.38
N LEU A 253 -15.29 -4.30 -0.79
CA LEU A 253 -16.36 -4.79 -1.66
C LEU A 253 -17.74 -4.95 -0.97
N PRO A 254 -18.17 -4.05 -0.05
CA PRO A 254 -19.43 -4.22 0.69
C PRO A 254 -20.67 -4.23 -0.23
N GLY A 255 -20.58 -3.66 -1.42
CA GLY A 255 -21.67 -3.65 -2.40
C GLY A 255 -21.20 -3.96 -3.81
N TRP A 256 -19.99 -4.49 -4.01
CA TRP A 256 -19.49 -4.77 -5.35
C TRP A 256 -20.07 -6.08 -5.89
N PRO A 257 -20.56 -6.12 -7.14
CA PRO A 257 -21.02 -7.36 -7.78
C PRO A 257 -19.84 -8.34 -7.99
N LEU A 258 -19.89 -9.50 -7.32
CA LEU A 258 -18.83 -10.51 -7.28
C LEU A 258 -18.63 -11.29 -8.60
N ASP A 259 -19.53 -11.12 -9.56
CA ASP A 259 -19.40 -11.60 -10.93
C ASP A 259 -18.60 -10.64 -11.83
N ARG A 260 -18.14 -9.49 -11.31
CA ARG A 260 -17.42 -8.47 -12.07
C ARG A 260 -16.03 -8.19 -11.54
N ASP A 261 -15.07 -8.18 -12.46
CA ASP A 261 -13.69 -7.80 -12.17
C ASP A 261 -13.59 -6.32 -11.78
N VAL A 262 -12.73 -6.00 -10.82
CA VAL A 262 -12.38 -4.62 -10.45
C VAL A 262 -10.97 -4.54 -9.88
N ALA A 263 -10.24 -3.50 -10.25
CA ALA A 263 -8.99 -3.13 -9.59
C ALA A 263 -9.08 -1.69 -9.12
N PHE A 264 -8.81 -1.43 -7.85
CA PHE A 264 -8.88 -0.08 -7.31
C PHE A 264 -7.85 0.17 -6.22
N ARG A 265 -7.55 1.46 -6.04
CA ARG A 265 -6.90 2.03 -4.87
C ARG A 265 -7.78 3.15 -4.37
N VAL A 266 -8.15 3.17 -3.10
CA VAL A 266 -9.01 4.23 -2.53
C VAL A 266 -8.63 4.46 -1.08
N ASN A 267 -8.70 5.71 -0.62
CA ASN A 267 -8.55 6.02 0.79
C ASN A 267 -9.88 5.82 1.54
N SER A 268 -9.83 5.29 2.75
CA SER A 268 -10.96 5.24 3.67
C SER A 268 -11.13 6.56 4.41
N GLU A 269 -12.28 6.73 5.07
CA GLU A 269 -12.55 7.90 5.91
C GLU A 269 -11.58 7.99 7.11
N ASN A 270 -10.98 6.86 7.49
CA ASN A 270 -9.99 6.75 8.56
C ASN A 270 -8.57 7.11 8.10
N GLY A 271 -8.39 7.47 6.83
CA GLY A 271 -7.09 7.75 6.22
C GLY A 271 -6.29 6.51 5.82
N LEU A 272 -6.90 5.32 5.75
CA LEU A 272 -6.22 4.11 5.27
C LEU A 272 -6.32 4.01 3.75
N GLY A 273 -5.20 3.83 3.05
CA GLY A 273 -5.21 3.53 1.61
C GLY A 273 -5.45 2.04 1.38
N ILE A 274 -6.52 1.68 0.67
CA ILE A 274 -6.90 0.30 0.36
C ILE A 274 -6.64 0.05 -1.13
N GLU A 275 -5.80 -0.91 -1.47
CA GLU A 275 -5.56 -1.37 -2.85
C GLU A 275 -6.12 -2.79 -3.02
N VAL A 276 -6.91 -3.01 -4.06
CA VAL A 276 -7.63 -4.25 -4.32
C VAL A 276 -7.55 -4.60 -5.79
N ALA A 277 -7.39 -5.89 -6.08
CA ALA A 277 -7.68 -6.47 -7.38
C ALA A 277 -8.57 -7.70 -7.16
N TYR A 278 -9.77 -7.66 -7.71
CA TYR A 278 -10.74 -8.74 -7.72
C TYR A 278 -10.95 -9.17 -9.16
N THR A 279 -10.57 -10.40 -9.50
CA THR A 279 -10.56 -10.92 -10.86
C THR A 279 -11.04 -12.36 -10.87
N GLY A 280 -11.96 -12.72 -11.78
CA GLY A 280 -12.43 -14.09 -11.95
C GLY A 280 -13.05 -14.68 -10.70
N GLY A 281 -13.81 -13.87 -9.95
CA GLY A 281 -14.44 -14.28 -8.69
C GLY A 281 -13.49 -14.34 -7.48
N LYS A 282 -12.22 -13.94 -7.63
CA LYS A 282 -11.18 -14.07 -6.59
C LYS A 282 -10.56 -12.72 -6.25
N LEU A 283 -10.26 -12.52 -4.97
CA LEU A 283 -9.49 -11.38 -4.49
C LEU A 283 -7.98 -11.64 -4.71
N GLU A 284 -7.49 -11.32 -5.90
CA GLU A 284 -6.09 -11.51 -6.31
C GLU A 284 -5.12 -10.55 -5.59
N ARG A 285 -5.59 -9.35 -5.22
CA ARG A 285 -4.80 -8.39 -4.44
C ARG A 285 -5.66 -7.70 -3.39
N LEU A 286 -5.08 -7.53 -2.21
CA LEU A 286 -5.54 -6.65 -1.15
C LEU A 286 -4.32 -6.15 -0.38
N GLU A 287 -4.04 -4.87 -0.45
CA GLU A 287 -3.01 -4.19 0.34
C GLU A 287 -3.62 -3.01 1.10
N VAL A 288 -3.10 -2.74 2.29
CA VAL A 288 -3.51 -1.59 3.10
C VAL A 288 -2.29 -0.75 3.44
N HIS A 289 -2.44 0.56 3.30
CA HIS A 289 -1.41 1.57 3.52
C HIS A 289 -1.82 2.56 4.63
N PRO A 290 -0.89 2.95 5.51
CA PRO A 290 0.48 2.44 5.61
C PRO A 290 0.49 0.97 6.09
N LYS A 291 1.49 0.20 5.63
CA LYS A 291 1.65 -1.23 6.00
C LYS A 291 1.90 -1.40 7.50
N GLN A 292 2.57 -0.42 8.09
CA GLN A 292 2.82 -0.33 9.53
C GLN A 292 1.89 0.69 10.15
N ARG A 293 1.26 0.33 11.25
CA ARG A 293 0.31 1.19 11.97
C ARG A 293 0.76 1.27 13.41
N THR A 294 0.75 2.48 13.97
CA THR A 294 0.96 2.71 15.40
C THR A 294 -0.28 2.29 16.20
N SER A 295 -0.11 2.17 17.52
CA SER A 295 -1.05 1.73 18.57
C SER A 295 -2.53 2.12 18.46
N ASP A 296 -2.85 3.18 17.74
CA ASP A 296 -4.10 3.92 17.94
C ASP A 296 -5.30 3.30 17.20
N VAL A 297 -5.08 2.26 16.38
CA VAL A 297 -6.08 1.69 15.47
C VAL A 297 -6.70 0.36 15.97
N PHE A 298 -6.23 -0.22 17.08
CA PHE A 298 -6.50 -1.64 17.34
C PHE A 298 -7.59 -1.95 18.37
N GLY A 299 -8.64 -2.60 17.88
CA GLY A 299 -9.71 -3.27 18.65
C GLY A 299 -10.77 -3.79 17.69
N ILE A 300 -11.35 -4.97 17.94
CA ILE A 300 -12.44 -5.50 17.10
C ILE A 300 -13.83 -4.99 17.51
N GLY A 301 -13.92 -4.20 18.60
CA GLY A 301 -15.18 -3.69 19.13
C GLY A 301 -16.24 -4.79 19.32
N PRO A 302 -17.54 -4.50 19.09
CA PRO A 302 -18.66 -5.43 19.33
C PRO A 302 -18.69 -6.68 18.42
N PHE A 303 -17.68 -6.88 17.55
CA PHE A 303 -17.54 -8.08 16.72
C PHE A 303 -17.00 -9.27 17.49
N GLU A 304 -16.50 -9.06 18.72
CA GLU A 304 -16.17 -10.15 19.63
C GLU A 304 -17.33 -11.13 19.75
N LYS A 305 -18.54 -10.60 19.83
CA LYS A 305 -19.77 -11.38 19.86
C LYS A 305 -19.98 -12.19 18.57
N LYS A 306 -19.85 -11.58 17.40
CA LYS A 306 -20.01 -12.26 16.09
C LYS A 306 -18.95 -13.36 15.87
N VAL A 307 -17.69 -13.13 16.26
CA VAL A 307 -16.64 -14.15 16.16
C VAL A 307 -16.89 -15.29 17.15
N ARG A 308 -17.26 -14.97 18.39
CA ARG A 308 -17.63 -15.98 19.41
C ARG A 308 -18.82 -16.84 18.96
N GLU A 309 -19.82 -16.24 18.33
CA GLU A 309 -21.02 -16.94 17.84
C GLU A 309 -20.76 -17.78 16.58
N ALA A 310 -19.84 -17.37 15.71
CA ALA A 310 -19.58 -18.04 14.43
C ALA A 310 -18.59 -19.22 14.53
N LEU A 311 -17.82 -19.32 15.61
CA LEU A 311 -16.85 -20.39 15.82
C LEU A 311 -17.47 -21.55 16.59
N PRO A 312 -17.04 -22.80 16.35
CA PRO A 312 -17.51 -23.99 17.07
C PRO A 312 -17.04 -24.06 18.55
N GLY A 313 -16.83 -22.91 19.19
CA GLY A 313 -16.23 -22.75 20.51
C GLY A 313 -14.72 -22.45 20.43
N PRO A 314 -14.14 -21.83 21.48
CA PRO A 314 -12.72 -21.49 21.49
C PRO A 314 -11.88 -22.77 21.57
N PHE A 315 -11.01 -22.99 20.58
CA PHE A 315 -9.92 -23.96 20.72
C PHE A 315 -9.10 -23.55 21.95
N ARG A 316 -8.92 -24.47 22.89
CA ARG A 316 -8.06 -24.24 24.05
C ARG A 316 -6.79 -25.04 23.89
N MET A 317 -5.66 -24.35 24.05
CA MET A 317 -4.38 -25.04 24.10
C MET A 317 -4.34 -25.94 25.34
N PRO A 318 -3.95 -27.22 25.20
CA PRO A 318 -3.92 -28.15 26.31
C PRO A 318 -2.80 -27.84 27.31
N ALA A 319 -1.75 -27.13 26.87
CA ALA A 319 -0.63 -26.69 27.69
C ALA A 319 0.07 -25.50 27.02
N LEU A 320 1.14 -24.99 27.66
CA LEU A 320 2.16 -24.26 26.92
C LEU A 320 2.85 -25.25 25.98
N ILE A 321 2.85 -24.97 24.68
CA ILE A 321 3.46 -25.85 23.69
C ILE A 321 4.64 -25.16 23.03
N SER A 322 5.75 -25.88 22.89
CA SER A 322 6.93 -25.47 22.14
C SER A 322 7.25 -26.53 21.11
N PHE A 323 7.17 -26.12 19.84
CA PHE A 323 7.47 -26.94 18.68
C PHE A 323 8.94 -26.83 18.33
N LEU A 324 9.44 -27.87 17.68
CA LEU A 324 10.75 -27.89 17.05
C LEU A 324 10.58 -28.49 15.65
N SER A 325 11.30 -27.94 14.66
CA SER A 325 11.27 -28.46 13.30
C SER A 325 12.31 -29.58 13.10
N PRO A 326 11.98 -30.71 12.45
CA PRO A 326 12.90 -31.82 12.18
C PRO A 326 14.19 -31.39 11.48
N SER A 327 14.15 -30.29 10.72
CA SER A 327 15.33 -29.76 10.01
C SER A 327 16.42 -29.21 10.93
N TRP A 328 16.10 -28.87 12.18
CA TRP A 328 17.07 -28.39 13.18
C TRP A 328 18.07 -29.45 13.63
N VAL A 329 17.79 -30.72 13.38
CA VAL A 329 18.52 -31.85 14.01
C VAL A 329 19.40 -32.60 13.03
N GLY A 330 19.35 -32.21 11.75
CA GLY A 330 20.03 -32.90 10.66
C GLY A 330 19.54 -34.34 10.45
N PRO A 331 19.86 -34.95 9.31
CA PRO A 331 19.42 -36.31 8.97
C PRO A 331 20.00 -37.42 9.88
N ARG A 332 20.88 -37.10 10.84
CA ARG A 332 21.70 -38.10 11.56
C ARG A 332 21.14 -38.60 12.90
N VAL A 333 20.17 -37.92 13.50
CA VAL A 333 19.76 -38.22 14.89
C VAL A 333 18.55 -39.16 14.97
N GLY A 334 17.68 -39.19 13.96
CA GLY A 334 16.45 -39.99 13.97
C GLY A 334 15.43 -39.50 15.02
N LEU A 335 14.13 -39.71 14.76
CA LEU A 335 13.05 -39.16 15.61
C LEU A 335 13.14 -39.58 17.07
N LYS A 336 13.56 -40.82 17.35
CA LYS A 336 13.65 -41.35 18.73
C LYS A 336 14.64 -40.56 19.60
N ASN A 337 15.85 -40.33 19.10
CA ASN A 337 16.86 -39.56 19.85
C ASN A 337 16.49 -38.08 19.90
N LEU A 338 15.85 -37.57 18.84
CA LEU A 338 15.30 -36.22 18.84
C LEU A 338 14.28 -36.04 19.98
N PHE A 339 13.32 -36.94 20.11
CA PHE A 339 12.31 -36.84 21.17
C PHE A 339 12.90 -36.94 22.58
N VAL A 340 13.99 -37.71 22.76
CA VAL A 340 14.73 -37.71 24.03
C VAL A 340 15.32 -36.32 24.32
N THR A 341 15.97 -35.71 23.34
CA THR A 341 16.56 -34.36 23.48
C THR A 341 15.49 -33.29 23.70
N MET A 342 14.39 -33.35 22.94
CA MET A 342 13.25 -32.44 23.10
C MET A 342 12.70 -32.48 24.53
N LYS A 343 12.44 -33.67 25.07
CA LYS A 343 11.95 -33.82 26.45
C LYS A 343 12.94 -33.27 27.47
N LYS A 344 14.25 -33.54 27.30
CA LYS A 344 15.30 -32.97 28.17
C LYS A 344 15.33 -31.44 28.12
N ALA A 345 15.02 -30.86 26.96
CA ALA A 345 14.97 -29.42 26.74
C ALA A 345 13.56 -28.81 26.95
N ASN A 346 12.60 -29.58 27.49
CA ASN A 346 11.20 -29.18 27.72
C ASN A 346 10.41 -28.78 26.46
N PHE A 347 10.80 -29.28 25.29
CA PHE A 347 9.97 -29.27 24.09
C PHE A 347 8.98 -30.43 24.13
N ASN A 348 7.74 -30.16 23.72
CA ASN A 348 6.63 -31.11 23.75
C ASN A 348 5.88 -31.22 22.43
N GLY A 349 6.28 -30.47 21.39
CA GLY A 349 5.71 -30.52 20.06
C GLY A 349 6.74 -30.65 18.95
N LEU A 350 6.36 -31.29 17.84
CA LEU A 350 7.11 -31.38 16.59
C LEU A 350 6.30 -30.72 15.46
N GLU A 351 6.93 -29.88 14.65
CA GLU A 351 6.38 -29.51 13.33
C GLU A 351 6.70 -30.64 12.35
N GLY A 352 5.73 -31.48 12.03
CA GLY A 352 5.98 -32.73 11.30
C GLY A 352 4.98 -33.02 10.19
N SER A 353 5.22 -34.14 9.52
CA SER A 353 4.36 -34.70 8.48
C SER A 353 3.61 -35.93 9.00
N LEU A 354 2.78 -36.52 8.14
CA LEU A 354 2.17 -37.82 8.41
C LEU A 354 3.20 -38.93 8.70
N ALA A 355 4.42 -38.83 8.14
CA ALA A 355 5.48 -39.82 8.36
C ALA A 355 5.98 -39.82 9.82
N ASP A 356 5.84 -38.71 10.53
CA ASP A 356 6.31 -38.56 11.91
C ASP A 356 5.26 -39.02 12.94
N PHE A 357 4.01 -39.24 12.50
CA PHE A 357 2.84 -39.47 13.35
C PHE A 357 3.00 -40.65 14.32
N ALA A 358 3.37 -41.82 13.80
CA ALA A 358 3.42 -43.04 14.62
C ALA A 358 4.46 -42.94 15.75
N GLU A 359 5.64 -42.41 15.46
CA GLU A 359 6.71 -42.24 16.44
C GLU A 359 6.40 -41.11 17.42
N ALA A 360 5.82 -39.98 16.96
CA ALA A 360 5.40 -38.90 17.84
C ALA A 360 4.31 -39.35 18.83
N LYS A 361 3.30 -40.08 18.33
CA LYS A 361 2.23 -40.68 19.16
C LYS A 361 2.80 -41.62 20.21
N LYS A 362 3.70 -42.51 19.82
CA LYS A 362 4.40 -43.43 20.73
C LYS A 362 5.23 -42.69 21.79
N ALA A 363 5.84 -41.57 21.40
CA ALA A 363 6.67 -40.76 22.30
C ALA A 363 5.85 -39.79 23.17
N GLY A 364 4.55 -39.62 22.93
CA GLY A 364 3.74 -38.60 23.61
C GLY A 364 4.15 -37.17 23.25
N ILE A 365 4.62 -36.96 22.01
CA ILE A 365 4.99 -35.65 21.46
C ILE A 365 3.84 -35.16 20.59
N TYR A 366 3.40 -33.92 20.82
CA TYR A 366 2.37 -33.29 20.01
C TYR A 366 2.84 -33.00 18.59
N LEU A 367 1.92 -32.97 17.63
CA LEU A 367 2.19 -32.68 16.24
C LEU A 367 1.41 -31.45 15.76
N LEU A 368 2.15 -30.47 15.27
CA LEU A 368 1.66 -29.50 14.29
C LEU A 368 1.96 -30.13 12.93
N MET A 369 0.91 -30.51 12.19
CA MET A 369 1.08 -31.33 11.01
C MET A 369 0.99 -30.49 9.73
N HIS A 370 2.01 -30.58 8.87
CA HIS A 370 2.01 -29.99 7.54
C HIS A 370 1.63 -31.00 6.45
N GLY A 371 1.33 -30.52 5.24
CA GLY A 371 1.00 -31.38 4.09
C GLY A 371 -0.33 -32.14 4.25
N VAL A 372 -1.22 -31.66 5.12
CA VAL A 372 -2.49 -32.34 5.45
C VAL A 372 -3.48 -32.16 4.30
N THR A 373 -3.99 -33.27 3.77
CA THR A 373 -5.09 -33.27 2.80
C THR A 373 -6.44 -33.38 3.52
N PRO A 374 -7.58 -33.05 2.87
CA PRO A 374 -8.90 -33.30 3.44
C PRO A 374 -9.13 -34.76 3.89
N TRP A 375 -8.55 -35.72 3.17
CA TRP A 375 -8.60 -37.14 3.53
C TRP A 375 -7.80 -37.42 4.81
N THR A 376 -6.58 -36.89 4.91
CA THR A 376 -5.74 -37.03 6.10
C THR A 376 -6.39 -36.41 7.33
N ALA A 377 -7.01 -35.24 7.19
CA ALA A 377 -7.77 -34.59 8.26
C ALA A 377 -8.93 -35.48 8.74
N ASN A 378 -9.71 -36.04 7.82
CA ASN A 378 -10.81 -36.95 8.19
C ASN A 378 -10.31 -38.21 8.92
N ALA A 379 -9.20 -38.78 8.47
CA ALA A 379 -8.64 -40.00 9.05
C ALA A 379 -8.11 -39.78 10.48
N LEU A 380 -7.63 -38.58 10.79
CA LEU A 380 -6.94 -38.27 12.03
C LEU A 380 -7.72 -37.37 12.99
N LYS A 381 -8.99 -37.06 12.68
CA LYS A 381 -9.81 -36.09 13.44
C LYS A 381 -9.96 -36.38 14.93
N ASN A 382 -9.79 -37.63 15.36
CA ASN A 382 -9.90 -38.03 16.77
C ASN A 382 -8.53 -38.21 17.46
N GLU A 383 -7.43 -37.95 16.76
CA GLU A 383 -6.08 -38.22 17.25
C GLU A 383 -5.54 -37.09 18.12
N LYS A 384 -5.52 -37.31 19.44
CA LYS A 384 -5.05 -36.33 20.45
C LYS A 384 -3.58 -35.91 20.30
N THR A 385 -2.80 -36.67 19.55
CA THR A 385 -1.39 -36.32 19.25
C THR A 385 -1.32 -35.06 18.38
N ILE A 386 -2.35 -34.76 17.60
CA ILE A 386 -2.40 -33.61 16.70
C ILE A 386 -2.88 -32.39 17.48
N ILE A 387 -2.24 -31.25 17.25
CA ILE A 387 -2.63 -29.95 17.83
C ILE A 387 -3.27 -29.05 16.80
N SER A 388 -2.72 -28.99 15.59
CA SER A 388 -3.18 -28.13 14.51
C SER A 388 -2.76 -28.67 13.14
N TYR A 389 -3.46 -28.22 12.09
CA TYR A 389 -3.09 -28.44 10.71
C TYR A 389 -2.50 -27.18 10.11
N TYR A 390 -1.20 -27.21 9.85
CA TYR A 390 -0.53 -26.12 9.15
C TYR A 390 -0.87 -26.16 7.66
N LEU A 391 -1.58 -25.15 7.19
CA LEU A 391 -2.08 -25.10 5.82
C LEU A 391 -1.31 -24.14 4.92
N SER A 392 -0.82 -23.01 5.46
CA SER A 392 -0.11 -22.03 4.63
C SER A 392 0.65 -20.99 5.44
N ASP A 393 1.74 -20.51 4.87
CA ASP A 393 2.37 -19.25 5.27
C ASP A 393 2.05 -18.10 4.32
N ARG A 394 1.21 -18.23 3.28
CA ARG A 394 1.08 -17.19 2.23
C ARG A 394 0.76 -15.80 2.79
N ARG A 395 1.80 -14.96 2.81
CA ARG A 395 2.05 -13.87 3.78
C ARG A 395 1.38 -12.53 3.45
N LYS A 396 0.08 -12.43 3.18
CA LYS A 396 -0.55 -11.10 2.91
C LYS A 396 -2.08 -11.11 2.93
N PRO A 397 -2.73 -9.94 3.11
CA PRO A 397 -4.20 -9.83 3.17
C PRO A 397 -4.94 -10.43 1.96
N SER A 398 -4.33 -10.43 0.77
CA SER A 398 -4.91 -11.07 -0.41
C SER A 398 -5.08 -12.59 -0.28
N SER A 399 -4.30 -13.26 0.57
CA SER A 399 -4.42 -14.70 0.81
C SER A 399 -5.59 -15.07 1.71
N PHE A 400 -6.11 -14.11 2.51
CA PHE A 400 -7.03 -14.41 3.61
C PHE A 400 -8.36 -14.99 3.14
N PRO A 401 -8.98 -14.57 2.02
CA PRO A 401 -10.18 -15.25 1.51
C PRO A 401 -9.94 -16.73 1.21
N GLY A 402 -8.79 -17.08 0.62
CA GLY A 402 -8.38 -18.46 0.40
C GLY A 402 -8.20 -19.23 1.71
N PHE A 403 -7.62 -18.59 2.72
CA PHE A 403 -7.47 -19.18 4.06
C PHE A 403 -8.81 -19.43 4.73
N GLY A 404 -9.77 -18.49 4.63
CA GLY A 404 -11.12 -18.68 5.16
C GLY A 404 -11.86 -19.84 4.49
N ASN A 405 -11.67 -20.04 3.18
CA ASN A 405 -12.19 -21.20 2.46
C ASN A 405 -11.56 -22.51 2.97
N MET A 406 -10.23 -22.55 3.07
CA MET A 406 -9.52 -23.73 3.59
C MET A 406 -9.94 -24.06 5.02
N ARG A 407 -10.01 -23.06 5.91
CA ARG A 407 -10.47 -23.24 7.29
C ARG A 407 -11.86 -23.85 7.33
N ARG A 408 -12.82 -23.28 6.60
CA ARG A 408 -14.20 -23.81 6.53
C ARG A 408 -14.22 -25.26 6.05
N GLN A 409 -13.46 -25.58 5.01
CA GLN A 409 -13.42 -26.93 4.44
C GLN A 409 -12.83 -27.95 5.44
N TYR A 410 -11.65 -27.66 5.99
CA TYR A 410 -10.94 -28.59 6.87
C TYR A 410 -11.65 -28.73 8.21
N GLU A 411 -12.13 -27.64 8.80
CA GLU A 411 -12.79 -27.69 10.11
C GLU A 411 -14.25 -28.21 10.03
N ALA A 412 -14.83 -28.31 8.84
CA ALA A 412 -16.06 -29.08 8.63
C ALA A 412 -15.81 -30.60 8.63
N ILE A 413 -14.60 -31.03 8.25
CA ILE A 413 -14.18 -32.43 8.26
C ILE A 413 -13.72 -32.85 9.66
N ASP A 414 -12.91 -32.00 10.28
CA ASP A 414 -12.35 -32.18 11.61
C ASP A 414 -12.63 -30.95 12.48
N PRO A 415 -13.68 -31.00 13.31
CA PRO A 415 -14.03 -29.88 14.18
C PRO A 415 -13.13 -29.79 15.42
N TYR A 416 -12.18 -30.69 15.64
CA TYR A 416 -11.35 -30.70 16.86
C TYR A 416 -10.04 -29.97 16.65
N HIS A 417 -9.34 -30.23 15.54
CA HIS A 417 -8.04 -29.63 15.25
C HIS A 417 -8.18 -28.34 14.41
N PRO A 418 -7.72 -27.19 14.92
CA PRO A 418 -7.75 -25.94 14.18
C PRO A 418 -6.79 -25.96 12.99
N THR A 419 -7.13 -25.16 11.98
CA THR A 419 -6.21 -24.81 10.90
C THR A 419 -5.31 -23.65 11.29
N GLU A 420 -4.05 -23.75 10.89
CA GLU A 420 -2.99 -22.81 11.22
C GLU A 420 -2.46 -22.11 9.96
N PHE A 421 -2.36 -20.78 10.06
CA PHE A 421 -1.88 -19.91 9.00
C PHE A 421 -0.88 -18.90 9.59
N THR A 422 0.35 -18.90 9.10
CA THR A 422 1.36 -17.93 9.56
C THR A 422 1.09 -16.55 8.99
N THR A 423 0.95 -15.55 9.86
CA THR A 423 0.85 -14.13 9.46
C THR A 423 2.14 -13.38 9.80
N TYR A 424 2.49 -12.35 9.02
CA TYR A 424 3.62 -11.48 9.36
C TYR A 424 3.09 -10.24 10.06
N SER A 425 3.60 -9.96 11.25
CA SER A 425 3.17 -8.78 12.03
C SER A 425 3.33 -7.47 11.25
N GLN A 426 4.34 -7.40 10.39
CA GLN A 426 4.71 -6.21 9.61
C GLN A 426 3.80 -5.92 8.41
N TYR A 427 2.98 -6.88 7.98
CA TYR A 427 2.11 -6.70 6.81
C TYR A 427 0.73 -6.15 7.17
N GLY A 428 0.42 -6.05 8.46
CA GLY A 428 -0.86 -5.57 8.96
C GLY A 428 -2.03 -6.45 8.50
N GLY A 429 -3.26 -5.94 8.68
CA GLY A 429 -4.46 -6.61 8.19
C GLY A 429 -4.94 -7.78 9.04
N ILE A 430 -4.36 -8.07 10.20
CA ILE A 430 -4.85 -9.16 11.07
C ILE A 430 -6.30 -8.93 11.52
N GLU A 431 -6.76 -7.68 11.60
CA GLU A 431 -8.17 -7.35 11.80
C GLU A 431 -9.07 -7.86 10.66
N TYR A 432 -8.57 -7.82 9.42
CA TYR A 432 -9.24 -8.39 8.25
C TYR A 432 -9.08 -9.92 8.22
N PHE A 433 -7.94 -10.46 8.69
CA PHE A 433 -7.75 -11.90 8.87
C PHE A 433 -8.80 -12.49 9.81
N LEU A 434 -9.06 -11.84 10.94
CA LEU A 434 -10.09 -12.26 11.88
C LEU A 434 -11.48 -12.32 11.24
N ASP A 435 -11.83 -11.36 10.40
CA ASP A 435 -13.16 -11.31 9.76
C ASP A 435 -13.32 -12.35 8.64
N VAL A 436 -12.31 -12.44 7.77
CA VAL A 436 -12.38 -13.27 6.56
C VAL A 436 -12.04 -14.73 6.84
N VAL A 437 -11.01 -14.97 7.64
CA VAL A 437 -10.57 -16.32 7.98
C VAL A 437 -11.40 -16.87 9.13
N ARG A 438 -11.70 -16.04 10.14
CA ARG A 438 -12.29 -16.47 11.42
C ARG A 438 -11.49 -17.63 12.01
N PRO A 439 -10.21 -17.39 12.34
CA PRO A 439 -9.33 -18.44 12.79
C PRO A 439 -9.70 -18.93 14.19
N ARG A 440 -9.37 -20.17 14.52
CA ARG A 440 -9.46 -20.71 15.89
C ARG A 440 -8.16 -20.60 16.68
N MET A 441 -7.08 -20.16 16.04
CA MET A 441 -5.79 -19.84 16.64
C MET A 441 -5.09 -18.78 15.79
N LEU A 442 -4.26 -17.96 16.41
CA LEU A 442 -3.42 -17.00 15.69
C LEU A 442 -1.99 -17.49 15.68
N GLU A 443 -1.32 -17.42 14.54
CA GLU A 443 0.13 -17.57 14.47
C GLU A 443 0.71 -16.32 13.79
N TYR A 444 1.76 -15.76 14.38
CA TYR A 444 2.53 -14.75 13.68
C TYR A 444 4.04 -14.87 13.81
N TYR A 445 4.67 -14.31 12.79
CA TYR A 445 6.08 -14.24 12.58
C TYR A 445 6.58 -12.80 12.74
N ASP A 446 7.65 -12.61 13.53
CA ASP A 446 8.24 -11.30 13.80
C ASP A 446 9.77 -11.34 14.02
N TYR A 447 10.52 -10.73 13.09
CA TYR A 447 11.97 -10.51 13.18
C TYR A 447 12.35 -9.33 14.11
N HIS A 448 11.80 -9.30 15.33
CA HIS A 448 11.98 -8.16 16.23
C HIS A 448 13.46 -7.82 16.50
N TRP A 449 14.39 -8.77 16.47
CA TRP A 449 15.80 -8.48 16.72
C TRP A 449 16.61 -7.96 15.53
N GLN A 450 16.06 -7.91 14.31
CA GLN A 450 16.84 -7.55 13.11
C GLN A 450 16.47 -6.20 12.52
N ARG A 451 15.18 -5.87 12.41
CA ARG A 451 14.75 -4.71 11.63
C ARG A 451 13.90 -3.71 12.43
N GLN A 452 13.18 -4.15 13.46
CA GLN A 452 12.09 -3.38 14.08
C GLN A 452 11.90 -3.67 15.58
N ALA A 453 12.99 -3.73 16.35
CA ALA A 453 12.94 -4.05 17.79
C ALA A 453 11.98 -3.17 18.59
N HIS A 454 11.85 -1.89 18.21
CA HIS A 454 10.95 -0.94 18.86
C HIS A 454 9.45 -1.31 18.76
N LEU A 455 9.06 -2.16 17.80
CA LEU A 455 7.67 -2.63 17.64
C LEU A 455 7.36 -3.95 18.36
N HIS A 456 8.34 -4.55 19.05
CA HIS A 456 8.16 -5.85 19.70
C HIS A 456 6.96 -5.90 20.65
N PHE A 457 6.91 -4.96 21.60
CA PHE A 457 5.82 -4.87 22.58
C PHE A 457 4.50 -4.48 21.94
N HIS A 458 4.57 -3.68 20.88
CA HIS A 458 3.41 -3.31 20.10
C HIS A 458 2.75 -4.54 19.47
N PHE A 459 3.52 -5.45 18.86
CA PHE A 459 2.96 -6.68 18.30
C PHE A 459 2.46 -7.65 19.37
N LEU A 460 3.16 -7.77 20.50
CA LEU A 460 2.69 -8.59 21.63
C LEU A 460 1.31 -8.14 22.12
N GLU A 461 1.16 -6.85 22.39
CA GLU A 461 -0.12 -6.28 22.81
C GLU A 461 -1.17 -6.41 21.70
N TYR A 462 -0.76 -6.20 20.46
CA TYR A 462 -1.67 -6.27 19.33
C TYR A 462 -2.30 -7.65 19.18
N TYR A 463 -1.49 -8.71 19.14
CA TYR A 463 -1.98 -10.08 19.02
C TYR A 463 -2.73 -10.55 20.27
N ARG A 464 -2.35 -10.08 21.47
CA ARG A 464 -3.14 -10.30 22.70
C ARG A 464 -4.55 -9.74 22.55
N ARG A 465 -4.69 -8.49 22.10
CA ARG A 465 -6.00 -7.88 21.86
C ARG A 465 -6.78 -8.63 20.80
N MET A 466 -6.15 -9.04 19.70
CA MET A 466 -6.77 -9.83 18.62
C MET A 466 -7.21 -11.24 19.08
N SER A 467 -6.48 -11.83 20.02
CA SER A 467 -6.89 -13.08 20.67
C SER A 467 -8.15 -12.90 21.50
N ILE A 468 -8.16 -11.92 22.43
CA ILE A 468 -9.30 -11.62 23.31
C ILE A 468 -10.55 -11.33 22.49
N ALA A 469 -10.36 -10.45 21.50
CA ALA A 469 -11.28 -10.14 20.43
C ALA A 469 -11.90 -11.39 19.79
N ALA A 470 -11.10 -12.33 19.33
CA ALA A 470 -11.61 -13.55 18.70
C ALA A 470 -12.11 -14.61 19.71
N GLY A 471 -12.49 -14.21 20.92
CA GLY A 471 -13.03 -15.10 21.95
C GLY A 471 -11.97 -15.73 22.86
N GLY A 472 -10.76 -15.15 22.90
CA GLY A 472 -9.62 -15.66 23.67
C GLY A 472 -8.91 -16.84 23.00
N ILE A 473 -8.90 -16.90 21.67
CA ILE A 473 -8.19 -17.96 20.93
C ILE A 473 -6.68 -17.91 21.20
N PRO A 474 -5.98 -19.06 21.23
CA PRO A 474 -4.55 -19.09 21.53
C PRO A 474 -3.73 -18.39 20.45
N VAL A 475 -2.62 -17.79 20.89
CA VAL A 475 -1.62 -17.17 20.02
C VAL A 475 -0.35 -18.00 20.05
N PHE A 476 0.14 -18.31 18.86
CA PHE A 476 1.41 -18.94 18.55
C PHE A 476 2.37 -17.87 18.06
N ARG A 477 3.59 -17.93 18.57
CA ARG A 477 4.67 -17.08 18.11
C ARG A 477 5.74 -17.92 17.46
N PHE A 478 6.05 -17.60 16.20
CA PHE A 478 7.25 -18.11 15.58
C PHE A 478 8.47 -17.43 16.23
N VAL A 479 9.38 -18.23 16.75
CA VAL A 479 10.60 -17.78 17.43
C VAL A 479 11.79 -18.07 16.54
N HIS A 480 12.23 -17.06 15.80
CA HIS A 480 13.44 -17.21 15.00
C HIS A 480 14.69 -17.24 15.89
N VAL A 481 15.44 -18.34 15.85
CA VAL A 481 16.69 -18.51 16.58
C VAL A 481 17.86 -18.36 15.60
N HIS A 482 18.63 -17.29 15.76
CA HIS A 482 20.03 -17.30 15.31
C HIS A 482 20.87 -17.84 16.46
N GLY A 483 21.85 -18.71 16.17
CA GLY A 483 22.70 -19.37 17.16
C GLY A 483 23.44 -18.41 18.10
N ASP A 484 23.46 -17.12 17.76
CA ASP A 484 24.35 -16.12 18.33
C ASP A 484 23.77 -15.45 19.59
N ASN A 485 22.52 -15.72 20.01
CA ASN A 485 22.01 -15.12 21.26
C ASN A 485 20.79 -15.83 21.91
N VAL A 486 21.06 -16.78 22.80
CA VAL A 486 20.04 -17.46 23.63
C VAL A 486 19.28 -16.49 24.55
N LEU A 487 19.87 -15.37 24.97
CA LEU A 487 19.20 -14.37 25.82
C LEU A 487 18.02 -13.73 25.08
N LYS A 488 18.22 -13.41 23.80
CA LYS A 488 17.18 -12.86 22.93
C LYS A 488 15.98 -13.82 22.84
N MET A 489 16.23 -15.11 22.63
CA MET A 489 15.18 -16.14 22.59
C MET A 489 14.42 -16.21 23.92
N ARG A 490 15.15 -16.25 25.05
CA ARG A 490 14.54 -16.28 26.39
C ARG A 490 13.65 -15.07 26.63
N GLN A 491 14.11 -13.87 26.27
CA GLN A 491 13.32 -12.65 26.37
C GLN A 491 12.06 -12.72 25.50
N THR A 492 12.19 -13.16 24.23
CA THR A 492 11.05 -13.34 23.33
C THR A 492 9.98 -14.24 23.94
N VAL A 493 10.38 -15.41 24.43
CA VAL A 493 9.44 -16.39 25.00
C VAL A 493 8.83 -15.85 26.29
N ALA A 494 9.64 -15.37 27.23
CA ALA A 494 9.18 -14.87 28.53
C ALA A 494 8.18 -13.71 28.38
N MET A 495 8.46 -12.75 27.49
CA MET A 495 7.54 -11.65 27.23
C MET A 495 6.25 -12.13 26.56
N SER A 496 6.33 -13.06 25.61
CA SER A 496 5.12 -13.60 24.98
C SER A 496 4.22 -14.30 25.99
N VAL A 497 4.80 -15.07 26.92
CA VAL A 497 4.06 -15.71 28.03
C VAL A 497 3.37 -14.67 28.91
N ALA A 498 4.04 -13.56 29.24
CA ALA A 498 3.46 -12.46 30.01
C ALA A 498 2.26 -11.80 29.29
N TYR A 499 2.24 -11.82 27.96
CA TYR A 499 1.11 -11.38 27.14
C TYR A 499 0.05 -12.45 26.89
N GLY A 500 0.20 -13.64 27.50
CA GLY A 500 -0.78 -14.71 27.47
C GLY A 500 -0.64 -15.70 26.32
N PHE A 501 0.47 -15.65 25.57
CA PHE A 501 0.69 -16.55 24.44
C PHE A 501 0.96 -17.97 24.92
N LYS A 502 0.54 -18.96 24.11
CA LYS A 502 0.49 -20.38 24.53
C LYS A 502 1.24 -21.33 23.61
N GLY A 503 1.63 -20.89 22.41
CA GLY A 503 2.40 -21.70 21.46
C GLY A 503 3.67 -21.00 21.01
N PHE A 504 4.74 -21.77 20.87
CA PHE A 504 6.02 -21.33 20.32
C PHE A 504 6.44 -22.29 19.22
N LYS A 505 6.86 -21.75 18.08
CA LYS A 505 7.33 -22.53 16.95
C LYS A 505 8.77 -22.18 16.62
#